data_AF-X0J024-F1
#
_entry.id   AF-X0J024-F1
#
_cell.length_a   1.000
_cell.length_b   1.000
_cell.length_c   1.000
_cell.angle_alpha   90.00
_cell.angle_beta   90.00
_cell.angle_gamma   90.00
#
_symmetry.space_group_name_H-M   'P 1'
#
loop_
_entity.id
_entity.type
_entity.pdbx_description
1 polymer ?
#
loop_
_entity_poly.entity_id
_entity_poly.type
_entity_poly.pdbx_seq_one_letter_code
_entity_poly.pdbx_strand_id
1 'polypeptide(L)'
;MDAPTTVLRTFASFFLLLWLLVSPSLAQNDPVKNFCRRWGHQSAVVDRKLYIDGGLINYEDATNNLTNTFLSFNDLDAVSSGGMPPFYANLSKNDTIPSVNGGILWEDSINKRLYLYGGESYQSPPLSFDLYSYDILYNQWVSFGSPPREVQAASYGAGVSISSRGEAYYYGGWLSNASVQGWSGPPRASNGLIKYEMDSNNWSNMTGPDDTGRAEGTMVFIPAGDGGMLVYFGGAQDLYGNGTLTPQPLDEIFLFDVANAKWYTQKTSGNTPQNRRRFCGGATWAKDHSSYNIYIYGGGGFPPDTTGYDDIYILTIPSFQWIRGPYPTYKNGTGAFPKSMMSCNVVDDAQMLVIGGTYSNATDKVCDVPTIQGAHNMNLGKQNKEDAIWALYQPNLTTYIVPIDIRTAVGGNSAGSATKTTPVSGFDAPDLAVQMERTAGSGTRTATRATDTSTKKPAPPSHTSKPSSGLSTGAIAGIAVGCSVAFILALLGIGCLFYRRRKYYSQSHGVAAPPPPPPMAVSGTTGWASPASPSHTGGQSWPASPPSELTSEHRSPDMHQRMTPKNDFQVTGVGEGAPPAELAGEGNMHEYHYHDGLSPMEGTSPHNDWTRQ
;
A
#
# COMPACT_ATOMS: atom_id res chain seq x y z
N MET A 1 53.50 33.74 38.44
CA MET A 1 52.21 34.30 37.96
C MET A 1 51.72 33.32 36.93
N ASP A 2 51.03 32.29 37.42
CA ASP A 2 50.65 31.12 36.66
C ASP A 2 49.13 31.05 36.57
N ALA A 3 48.61 31.34 35.38
CA ALA A 3 47.27 31.00 34.93
C ALA A 3 47.18 31.25 33.41
N PRO A 4 46.36 30.50 32.65
CA PRO A 4 46.13 29.07 32.78
C PRO A 4 46.15 28.39 31.39
N THR A 5 47.13 27.52 31.14
CA THR A 5 47.18 26.64 29.95
C THR A 5 46.10 25.54 29.99
N THR A 6 45.38 25.40 31.10
CA THR A 6 44.32 24.40 31.30
C THR A 6 43.03 24.74 30.55
N VAL A 7 42.68 26.02 30.39
CA VAL A 7 41.42 26.44 29.77
C VAL A 7 41.39 26.17 28.26
N LEU A 8 42.54 26.34 27.59
CA LEU A 8 42.64 26.14 26.14
C LEU A 8 42.53 24.65 25.74
N ARG A 9 43.01 23.73 26.59
CA ARG A 9 42.88 22.29 26.36
C ARG A 9 41.45 21.79 26.55
N THR A 10 40.72 22.32 27.53
CA THR A 10 39.30 21.99 27.72
C THR A 10 38.40 22.46 26.57
N PHE A 11 38.67 23.62 25.97
CA PHE A 11 37.90 24.10 24.80
C PHE A 11 38.17 23.27 23.54
N ALA A 12 39.41 22.85 23.31
CA ALA A 12 39.76 21.98 22.19
C ALA A 12 39.12 20.58 22.33
N SER A 13 39.12 20.01 23.54
CA SER A 13 38.44 18.74 23.81
C SER A 13 36.92 18.83 23.69
N PHE A 14 36.31 19.98 24.02
CA PHE A 14 34.87 20.20 23.87
C PHE A 14 34.45 20.35 22.40
N PHE A 15 35.26 21.00 21.56
CA PHE A 15 35.04 21.07 20.12
C PHE A 15 35.26 19.72 19.42
N LEU A 16 36.25 18.94 19.86
CA LEU A 16 36.43 17.56 19.36
C LEU A 16 35.27 16.65 19.77
N LEU A 17 34.75 16.79 21.00
CA LEU A 17 33.53 16.09 21.43
C LEU A 17 32.31 16.54 20.64
N LEU A 18 32.17 17.84 20.36
CA LEU A 18 31.09 18.34 19.49
C LEU A 18 31.22 17.80 18.06
N TRP A 19 32.44 17.67 17.52
CA TRP A 19 32.68 17.06 16.20
C TRP A 19 32.47 15.54 16.19
N LEU A 20 32.72 14.84 17.29
CA LEU A 20 32.39 13.42 17.44
C LEU A 20 30.88 13.18 17.66
N LEU A 21 30.18 14.16 18.23
CA LEU A 21 28.71 14.19 18.34
C LEU A 21 28.03 14.66 17.05
N VAL A 22 28.74 15.37 16.18
CA VAL A 22 28.41 15.51 14.75
C VAL A 22 29.00 14.29 14.02
N SER A 23 28.55 13.10 14.44
CA SER A 23 28.44 12.03 13.44
C SER A 23 27.61 12.62 12.29
N PRO A 24 27.89 12.33 11.01
CA PRO A 24 26.90 12.60 9.98
C PRO A 24 25.62 11.96 10.51
N SER A 25 24.57 12.75 10.77
CA SER A 25 23.26 12.17 10.92
C SER A 25 23.08 11.39 9.63
N LEU A 26 23.22 10.07 9.68
CA LEU A 26 22.74 9.19 8.61
C LEU A 26 21.38 9.77 8.26
N ALA A 27 21.24 10.22 7.01
CA ALA A 27 20.00 10.81 6.56
C ALA A 27 18.88 9.88 7.02
N GLN A 28 18.05 10.35 7.94
CA GLN A 28 17.00 9.51 8.51
C GLN A 28 16.12 9.11 7.33
N ASN A 29 16.01 7.81 7.07
CA ASN A 29 15.21 7.27 5.97
C ASN A 29 13.78 7.82 6.06
N ASP A 30 13.48 8.83 5.25
CA ASP A 30 12.19 9.51 5.24
C ASP A 30 11.29 8.82 4.20
N PRO A 31 10.17 8.19 4.61
CA PRO A 31 9.29 7.43 3.70
C PRO A 31 8.52 8.31 2.72
N VAL A 32 8.59 9.64 2.87
CA VAL A 32 8.04 10.60 1.91
C VAL A 32 9.11 11.00 0.90
N LYS A 33 10.32 11.34 1.35
CA LYS A 33 11.38 11.92 0.49
C LYS A 33 12.28 10.89 -0.16
N ASN A 34 12.63 9.83 0.57
CA ASN A 34 13.57 8.81 0.14
C ASN A 34 12.84 7.56 -0.38
N PHE A 35 11.54 7.61 -0.65
CA PHE A 35 10.77 6.44 -1.05
C PHE A 35 11.31 5.81 -2.35
N CYS A 36 11.58 4.50 -2.32
CA CYS A 36 11.82 3.71 -3.53
C CYS A 36 10.62 2.79 -3.82
N ARG A 37 10.27 1.90 -2.89
CA ARG A 37 9.10 1.02 -3.01
C ARG A 37 8.68 0.45 -1.65
N ARG A 38 7.43 -0.01 -1.55
CA ARG A 38 6.89 -0.72 -0.37
C ARG A 38 6.07 -1.92 -0.80
N TRP A 39 6.05 -2.99 -0.02
CA TRP A 39 5.24 -4.17 -0.32
C TRP A 39 4.89 -4.96 0.93
N GLY A 40 3.82 -5.75 0.86
CA GLY A 40 3.36 -6.58 1.97
C GLY A 40 2.77 -5.77 3.14
N HIS A 41 2.56 -4.48 2.93
CA HIS A 41 1.90 -3.58 3.86
C HIS A 41 0.39 -3.84 3.87
N GLN A 42 -0.25 -3.40 4.95
CA GLN A 42 -1.70 -3.38 5.06
C GLN A 42 -2.19 -1.96 4.76
N SER A 43 -3.37 -1.85 4.16
CA SER A 43 -4.03 -0.57 3.95
C SER A 43 -5.53 -0.65 4.12
N ALA A 44 -6.13 0.49 4.45
CA ALA A 44 -7.56 0.63 4.64
C ALA A 44 -7.98 2.08 4.51
N VAL A 45 -9.22 2.32 4.07
CA VAL A 45 -9.78 3.67 3.90
C VAL A 45 -10.76 3.98 5.02
N VAL A 46 -10.55 5.11 5.71
CA VAL A 46 -11.50 5.69 6.66
C VAL A 46 -11.52 7.20 6.47
N ASP A 47 -12.71 7.79 6.35
CA ASP A 47 -12.93 9.24 6.26
C ASP A 47 -12.01 9.93 5.24
N ARG A 48 -12.10 9.49 3.97
CA ARG A 48 -11.32 10.06 2.86
C ARG A 48 -9.81 10.02 3.08
N LYS A 49 -9.31 9.11 3.91
CA LYS A 49 -7.88 8.85 4.08
C LYS A 49 -7.60 7.37 3.88
N LEU A 50 -6.64 7.07 3.01
CA LEU A 50 -6.10 5.72 2.84
C LEU A 50 -4.90 5.58 3.75
N TYR A 51 -5.03 4.79 4.81
CA TYR A 51 -3.97 4.51 5.77
C TYR A 51 -3.12 3.33 5.29
N ILE A 52 -1.82 3.38 5.58
CA ILE A 52 -0.85 2.35 5.22
C ILE A 52 0.01 2.06 6.45
N ASP A 53 0.02 0.81 6.88
CA ASP A 53 0.84 0.32 7.99
C ASP A 53 1.73 -0.83 7.52
N GLY A 54 2.89 -0.98 8.17
CA GLY A 54 3.71 -2.19 8.07
C GLY A 54 4.26 -2.47 6.67
N GLY A 55 4.53 -3.75 6.44
CA GLY A 55 5.22 -4.26 5.26
C GLY A 55 6.72 -3.98 5.27
N LEU A 56 7.32 -4.19 4.10
CA LEU A 56 8.71 -3.86 3.82
C LEU A 56 8.81 -2.62 2.96
N ILE A 57 9.90 -1.88 3.11
CA ILE A 57 10.20 -0.66 2.38
C ILE A 57 11.67 -0.66 1.96
N ASN A 58 11.93 -0.10 0.78
CA ASN A 58 13.26 0.32 0.37
C ASN A 58 13.31 1.85 0.23
N TYR A 59 14.49 2.41 0.48
CA TYR A 59 14.76 3.84 0.34
C TYR A 59 15.87 4.07 -0.69
N GLU A 60 15.70 5.08 -1.53
CA GLU A 60 16.62 5.55 -2.59
C GLU A 60 16.86 4.55 -3.73
N ASP A 61 17.05 3.27 -3.42
CA ASP A 61 17.20 2.15 -4.34
C ASP A 61 16.41 0.92 -3.86
N ALA A 62 16.36 -0.13 -4.69
CA ALA A 62 15.58 -1.34 -4.45
C ALA A 62 16.41 -2.49 -3.82
N THR A 63 17.51 -2.18 -3.11
CA THR A 63 18.48 -3.20 -2.66
C THR A 63 18.26 -3.65 -1.21
N ASN A 64 17.90 -2.75 -0.31
CA ASN A 64 17.92 -3.00 1.14
C ASN A 64 16.51 -3.07 1.74
N ASN A 65 16.02 -4.28 1.96
CA ASN A 65 14.70 -4.52 2.53
C ASN A 65 14.69 -4.19 4.03
N LEU A 66 13.90 -3.18 4.41
CA LEU A 66 13.71 -2.76 5.79
C LEU A 66 12.25 -2.95 6.19
N THR A 67 12.02 -3.26 7.46
CA THR A 67 10.66 -3.20 8.04
C THR A 67 10.17 -1.75 8.02
N ASN A 68 9.00 -1.52 7.45
CA ASN A 68 8.38 -0.20 7.48
C ASN A 68 7.70 0.03 8.83
N THR A 69 8.28 0.91 9.63
CA THR A 69 7.79 1.23 10.98
C THR A 69 6.83 2.42 11.02
N PHE A 70 6.55 3.04 9.88
CA PHE A 70 5.67 4.21 9.80
C PHE A 70 4.21 3.79 9.62
N LEU A 71 3.33 4.41 10.41
CA LEU A 71 1.93 4.58 10.02
C LEU A 71 1.84 5.83 9.14
N SER A 72 1.31 5.66 7.94
CA SER A 72 1.23 6.72 6.93
C SER A 72 -0.15 6.78 6.32
N PHE A 73 -0.46 7.85 5.58
CA PHE A 73 -1.72 7.95 4.86
C PHE A 73 -1.60 8.79 3.59
N ASN A 74 -2.51 8.52 2.65
CA ASN A 74 -2.82 9.39 1.53
C ASN A 74 -4.12 10.16 1.82
N ASP A 75 -4.13 11.48 1.58
CA ASP A 75 -5.33 12.31 1.68
C ASP A 75 -6.13 12.25 0.38
N LEU A 76 -7.32 11.65 0.43
CA LEU A 76 -8.12 11.36 -0.75
C LEU A 76 -9.04 12.52 -1.16
N ASP A 77 -9.03 13.64 -0.43
CA ASP A 77 -9.76 14.86 -0.81
C ASP A 77 -8.89 15.82 -1.64
N ALA A 78 -7.61 15.52 -1.79
CA ALA A 78 -6.64 16.32 -2.53
C ALA A 78 -5.93 15.52 -3.62
N VAL A 79 -5.33 16.25 -4.57
CA VAL A 79 -4.49 15.69 -5.62
C VAL A 79 -3.17 16.44 -5.64
N SER A 80 -2.06 15.70 -5.57
CA SER A 80 -0.71 16.25 -5.70
C SER A 80 -0.39 16.63 -7.15
N SER A 81 0.76 17.27 -7.38
CA SER A 81 1.23 17.56 -8.75
C SER A 81 1.46 16.31 -9.59
N GLY A 82 1.66 15.15 -8.96
CA GLY A 82 1.77 13.85 -9.64
C GLY A 82 0.43 13.23 -10.03
N GLY A 83 -0.70 13.92 -9.80
CA GLY A 83 -2.03 13.44 -10.16
C GLY A 83 -2.57 12.33 -9.24
N MET A 84 -1.92 12.12 -8.09
CA MET A 84 -2.30 11.13 -7.07
C MET A 84 -2.54 11.78 -5.72
N PRO A 85 -3.30 11.15 -4.81
CA PRO A 85 -3.50 11.62 -3.43
C PRO A 85 -2.17 11.93 -2.72
N PRO A 86 -1.99 13.13 -2.13
CA PRO A 86 -0.75 13.46 -1.44
C PRO A 86 -0.52 12.53 -0.23
N PHE A 87 0.74 12.14 -0.04
CA PHE A 87 1.18 11.18 0.97
C PHE A 87 1.83 11.86 2.19
N TYR A 88 1.52 11.35 3.38
CA TYR A 88 2.01 11.85 4.66
C TYR A 88 2.43 10.71 5.58
N ALA A 89 3.50 10.92 6.37
CA ALA A 89 4.02 9.95 7.32
C ALA A 89 4.25 10.58 8.72
N ASN A 90 3.29 11.40 9.15
CA ASN A 90 3.34 12.16 10.41
C ASN A 90 2.39 11.63 11.50
N LEU A 91 1.88 10.40 11.35
CA LEU A 91 1.04 9.75 12.35
C LEU A 91 1.89 9.06 13.42
N SER A 92 1.31 8.90 14.60
CA SER A 92 2.01 8.32 15.75
C SER A 92 1.97 6.79 15.71
N LYS A 93 3.15 6.18 15.67
CA LYS A 93 3.37 4.75 15.90
C LYS A 93 4.68 4.61 16.67
N ASN A 94 4.65 3.97 17.83
CA ASN A 94 5.86 3.73 18.63
C ASN A 94 6.37 2.30 18.39
N ASP A 95 7.58 2.00 18.86
CA ASP A 95 8.22 0.70 18.66
C ASP A 95 7.54 -0.45 19.43
N THR A 96 6.56 -0.15 20.30
CA THR A 96 5.78 -1.18 20.99
C THR A 96 4.66 -1.75 20.11
N ILE A 97 4.27 -1.02 19.04
CA ILE A 97 3.30 -1.50 18.08
C ILE A 97 4.02 -2.33 17.01
N PRO A 98 3.61 -3.58 16.78
CA PRO A 98 4.29 -4.42 15.81
C PRO A 98 4.18 -3.84 14.39
N SER A 99 5.28 -3.95 13.64
CA SER A 99 5.31 -3.65 12.21
C SER A 99 5.47 -4.95 11.46
N VAL A 100 4.35 -5.42 10.92
CA VAL A 100 4.21 -6.77 10.35
C VAL A 100 4.00 -6.71 8.85
N ASN A 101 4.35 -7.78 8.18
CA ASN A 101 4.14 -8.00 6.75
C ASN A 101 2.99 -9.02 6.54
N GLY A 102 2.17 -8.83 5.52
CA GLY A 102 1.08 -9.77 5.19
C GLY A 102 -0.05 -9.84 6.23
N GLY A 103 -0.22 -8.79 7.06
CA GLY A 103 -1.38 -8.69 7.95
C GLY A 103 -2.61 -8.12 7.24
N ILE A 104 -3.60 -7.66 7.99
CA ILE A 104 -4.72 -6.84 7.49
C ILE A 104 -4.98 -5.64 8.40
N LEU A 105 -5.44 -4.52 7.82
CA LEU A 105 -6.10 -3.45 8.56
C LEU A 105 -7.60 -3.55 8.33
N TRP A 106 -8.35 -3.89 9.38
CA TRP A 106 -9.80 -3.83 9.35
C TRP A 106 -10.26 -2.42 9.68
N GLU A 107 -11.06 -1.82 8.80
CA GLU A 107 -11.62 -0.50 9.03
C GLU A 107 -12.88 -0.54 9.89
N ASP A 108 -12.98 0.43 10.78
CA ASP A 108 -14.20 0.80 11.49
C ASP A 108 -14.45 2.29 11.29
N SER A 109 -14.98 2.64 10.13
CA SER A 109 -15.42 3.97 9.75
C SER A 109 -16.55 4.52 10.64
N ILE A 110 -17.24 3.68 11.41
CA ILE A 110 -18.26 4.14 12.37
C ILE A 110 -17.61 4.68 13.65
N ASN A 111 -16.64 3.96 14.22
CA ASN A 111 -15.92 4.38 15.45
C ASN A 111 -14.55 5.02 15.19
N LYS A 112 -14.19 5.24 13.93
CA LYS A 112 -12.94 5.85 13.48
C LYS A 112 -11.71 5.11 14.00
N ARG A 113 -11.66 3.80 13.74
CA ARG A 113 -10.55 2.93 14.12
C ARG A 113 -10.05 2.10 12.94
N LEU A 114 -8.80 1.67 13.04
CA LEU A 114 -8.21 0.63 12.20
C LEU A 114 -7.68 -0.47 13.11
N TYR A 115 -8.09 -1.72 12.91
CA TYR A 115 -7.59 -2.85 13.70
C TYR A 115 -6.50 -3.60 12.90
N LEU A 116 -5.32 -3.74 13.49
CA LEU A 116 -4.22 -4.51 12.91
C LEU A 116 -4.34 -5.97 13.33
N TYR A 117 -4.61 -6.85 12.37
CA TYR A 117 -4.72 -8.29 12.60
C TYR A 117 -3.67 -9.07 11.82
N GLY A 118 -3.03 -10.01 12.53
CA GLY A 118 -2.11 -10.97 11.93
C GLY A 118 -0.85 -10.35 11.34
N GLY A 119 -0.23 -11.09 10.43
CA GLY A 119 1.04 -10.75 9.79
C GLY A 119 2.25 -11.44 10.41
N GLU A 120 3.39 -11.27 9.76
CA GLU A 120 4.67 -11.86 10.15
C GLU A 120 5.75 -10.79 10.35
N SER A 121 6.68 -11.09 11.24
CA SER A 121 7.89 -10.30 11.48
C SER A 121 8.95 -10.60 10.43
N TYR A 122 9.71 -9.58 10.04
CA TYR A 122 10.83 -9.72 9.12
C TYR A 122 12.15 -9.71 9.90
N GLN A 123 12.98 -10.74 9.71
CA GLN A 123 14.32 -10.90 10.32
C GLN A 123 14.38 -10.69 11.84
N SER A 124 13.24 -10.85 12.52
CA SER A 124 13.07 -10.67 13.95
C SER A 124 12.05 -11.69 14.46
N PRO A 125 12.16 -12.16 15.71
CA PRO A 125 11.17 -13.05 16.28
C PRO A 125 9.79 -12.35 16.40
N PRO A 126 8.67 -13.06 16.14
CA PRO A 126 7.34 -12.50 16.35
C PRO A 126 7.09 -12.22 17.83
N LEU A 127 6.39 -11.12 18.09
CA LEU A 127 5.86 -10.80 19.42
C LEU A 127 4.62 -11.67 19.71
N SER A 128 4.24 -11.75 20.99
CA SER A 128 2.93 -12.30 21.36
C SER A 128 1.82 -11.51 20.68
N PHE A 129 0.81 -12.19 20.15
CA PHE A 129 -0.26 -11.53 19.41
C PHE A 129 -1.25 -10.85 20.35
N ASP A 130 -1.33 -9.52 20.22
CA ASP A 130 -2.38 -8.67 20.76
C ASP A 130 -3.11 -8.00 19.60
N LEU A 131 -4.44 -7.84 19.72
CA LEU A 131 -5.18 -7.01 18.78
C LEU A 131 -4.92 -5.54 19.08
N TYR A 132 -4.24 -4.85 18.19
CA TYR A 132 -4.06 -3.41 18.27
C TYR A 132 -5.05 -2.69 17.38
N SER A 133 -5.55 -1.54 17.85
CA SER A 133 -6.29 -0.60 17.01
C SER A 133 -5.63 0.77 17.01
N TYR A 134 -5.52 1.38 15.84
CA TYR A 134 -5.20 2.79 15.70
C TYR A 134 -6.47 3.61 15.85
N ASP A 135 -6.50 4.47 16.86
CA ASP A 135 -7.57 5.42 17.13
C ASP A 135 -7.33 6.70 16.33
N ILE A 136 -8.09 6.87 15.25
CA ILE A 136 -7.88 7.97 14.30
C ILE A 136 -8.13 9.33 14.96
N LEU A 137 -9.15 9.43 15.83
CA LEU A 137 -9.51 10.71 16.46
C LEU A 137 -8.46 11.21 17.44
N TYR A 138 -7.73 10.30 18.08
CA TYR A 138 -6.71 10.63 19.08
C TYR A 138 -5.27 10.45 18.58
N ASN A 139 -5.06 10.00 17.35
CA ASN A 139 -3.75 9.72 16.77
C ASN A 139 -2.89 8.86 17.72
N GLN A 140 -3.43 7.70 18.14
CA GLN A 140 -2.75 6.80 19.06
C GLN A 140 -3.16 5.34 18.84
N TRP A 141 -2.27 4.42 19.17
CA TRP A 141 -2.57 3.00 19.18
C TRP A 141 -3.05 2.54 20.55
N VAL A 142 -4.03 1.64 20.55
CA VAL A 142 -4.67 1.07 21.75
C VAL A 142 -4.70 -0.45 21.61
N SER A 143 -4.25 -1.18 22.64
CA SER A 143 -4.39 -2.64 22.69
C SER A 143 -5.79 -3.02 23.17
N PHE A 144 -6.39 -4.00 22.49
CA PHE A 144 -7.64 -4.68 22.84
C PHE A 144 -7.39 -6.02 23.53
N GLY A 145 -6.11 -6.31 23.83
CA GLY A 145 -5.66 -7.52 24.51
C GLY A 145 -5.42 -8.70 23.56
N SER A 146 -4.94 -9.79 24.14
CA SER A 146 -4.67 -11.03 23.44
C SER A 146 -5.99 -11.76 23.14
N PRO A 147 -6.14 -12.35 21.93
CA PRO A 147 -7.32 -13.11 21.60
C PRO A 147 -7.30 -14.51 22.26
N PRO A 148 -8.40 -15.28 22.16
CA PRO A 148 -8.42 -16.69 22.52
C PRO A 148 -7.37 -17.52 21.77
N ARG A 149 -6.96 -18.66 22.34
CA ARG A 149 -5.85 -19.50 21.84
C ARG A 149 -6.07 -20.04 20.43
N GLU A 150 -7.33 -20.24 20.06
CA GLU A 150 -7.77 -20.69 18.73
C GLU A 150 -7.62 -19.62 17.65
N VAL A 151 -7.35 -18.37 18.01
CA VAL A 151 -7.06 -17.27 17.09
C VAL A 151 -5.56 -17.02 17.11
N GLN A 152 -4.91 -17.19 15.96
CA GLN A 152 -3.48 -16.99 15.78
C GLN A 152 -3.21 -15.93 14.72
N ALA A 153 -2.11 -15.18 14.90
CA ALA A 153 -1.64 -14.20 13.94
C ALA A 153 -1.12 -14.89 12.68
N ALA A 154 -2.00 -15.24 11.76
CA ALA A 154 -1.61 -15.74 10.45
C ALA A 154 -1.12 -14.59 9.54
N SER A 155 -0.18 -14.86 8.65
CA SER A 155 0.27 -13.91 7.61
C SER A 155 -0.24 -14.31 6.24
N TYR A 156 -0.42 -13.33 5.35
CA TYR A 156 -0.92 -13.51 3.99
C TYR A 156 -2.21 -14.33 3.89
N GLY A 157 -3.10 -14.29 4.88
CA GLY A 157 -4.50 -14.69 4.71
C GLY A 157 -5.31 -13.57 4.07
N ALA A 158 -6.60 -13.83 3.87
CA ALA A 158 -7.50 -12.87 3.25
C ALA A 158 -8.44 -12.26 4.28
N GLY A 159 -8.36 -10.94 4.48
CA GLY A 159 -9.15 -10.24 5.48
C GLY A 159 -10.06 -9.16 4.88
N VAL A 160 -11.23 -8.98 5.49
CA VAL A 160 -12.22 -7.94 5.11
C VAL A 160 -12.99 -7.49 6.34
N SER A 161 -13.38 -6.23 6.40
CA SER A 161 -14.26 -5.69 7.44
C SER A 161 -15.56 -5.16 6.85
N ILE A 162 -16.63 -5.24 7.64
CA ILE A 162 -17.96 -4.71 7.33
C ILE A 162 -18.30 -3.72 8.46
N SER A 163 -17.79 -2.50 8.36
CA SER A 163 -17.93 -1.48 9.42
C SER A 163 -19.39 -1.18 9.78
N SER A 164 -20.31 -1.22 8.82
CA SER A 164 -21.76 -1.04 9.06
C SER A 164 -22.40 -2.12 9.95
N ARG A 165 -21.71 -3.24 10.17
CA ARG A 165 -22.09 -4.33 11.08
C ARG A 165 -21.15 -4.48 12.26
N GLY A 166 -19.99 -3.82 12.24
CA GLY A 166 -18.96 -3.98 13.27
C GLY A 166 -18.33 -5.39 13.24
N GLU A 167 -18.28 -6.00 12.07
CA GLU A 167 -17.76 -7.35 11.88
C GLU A 167 -16.49 -7.30 11.04
N ALA A 168 -15.51 -8.11 11.40
CA ALA A 168 -14.26 -8.30 10.68
C ALA A 168 -14.02 -9.78 10.47
N TYR A 169 -13.50 -10.15 9.31
CA TYR A 169 -13.28 -11.54 8.90
C TYR A 169 -11.84 -11.72 8.41
N TYR A 170 -11.23 -12.88 8.71
CA TYR A 170 -9.93 -13.30 8.20
C TYR A 170 -9.96 -14.79 7.87
N TYR A 171 -9.68 -15.14 6.63
CA TYR A 171 -9.66 -16.52 6.17
C TYR A 171 -8.23 -16.98 5.87
N GLY A 172 -7.87 -18.13 6.41
CA GLY A 172 -6.62 -18.82 6.13
C GLY A 172 -5.36 -18.08 6.61
N GLY A 173 -4.31 -18.11 5.78
CA GLY A 173 -2.99 -17.51 6.04
C GLY A 173 -1.97 -18.46 6.65
N TRP A 174 -0.70 -18.08 6.58
CA TRP A 174 0.46 -18.84 7.05
C TRP A 174 0.71 -18.66 8.56
N LEU A 175 0.82 -19.79 9.23
CA LEU A 175 1.33 -19.93 10.58
C LEU A 175 2.76 -20.44 10.51
N SER A 176 3.70 -19.70 11.07
CA SER A 176 5.13 -20.03 11.01
C SER A 176 5.89 -19.45 12.19
N ASN A 177 7.20 -19.70 12.25
CA ASN A 177 8.10 -19.05 13.21
C ASN A 177 8.26 -17.54 13.00
N ALA A 178 7.77 -16.99 11.89
CA ALA A 178 7.75 -15.55 11.64
C ALA A 178 6.46 -14.88 12.11
N SER A 179 5.37 -15.64 12.31
CA SER A 179 4.04 -15.09 12.65
C SER A 179 3.52 -15.53 14.02
N VAL A 180 3.90 -16.73 14.48
CA VAL A 180 3.45 -17.29 15.76
C VAL A 180 4.65 -17.51 16.68
N GLN A 181 4.62 -16.86 17.85
CA GLN A 181 5.64 -17.03 18.87
C GLN A 181 5.72 -18.48 19.36
N GLY A 182 6.94 -19.04 19.38
CA GLY A 182 7.17 -20.42 19.83
C GLY A 182 6.74 -21.49 18.82
N TRP A 183 6.44 -21.13 17.58
CA TRP A 183 6.13 -22.09 16.52
C TRP A 183 7.28 -23.10 16.32
N SER A 184 6.90 -24.37 16.22
CA SER A 184 7.83 -25.46 15.93
C SER A 184 7.34 -26.23 14.71
N GLY A 185 8.23 -26.48 13.75
CA GLY A 185 7.92 -27.21 12.52
C GLY A 185 7.84 -26.32 11.28
N PRO A 186 7.49 -26.91 10.13
CA PRO A 186 7.35 -26.15 8.89
C PRO A 186 6.20 -25.13 8.98
N PRO A 187 6.18 -24.11 8.11
CA PRO A 187 5.01 -23.25 7.94
C PRO A 187 3.77 -24.09 7.60
N ARG A 188 2.60 -23.65 8.04
CA ARG A 188 1.32 -24.30 7.75
C ARG A 188 0.24 -23.27 7.43
N ALA A 189 -0.53 -23.48 6.36
CA ALA A 189 -1.68 -22.61 6.10
C ALA A 189 -2.88 -23.02 6.98
N SER A 190 -3.57 -22.02 7.53
CA SER A 190 -4.84 -22.21 8.23
C SER A 190 -5.98 -22.46 7.23
N ASN A 191 -6.99 -23.21 7.66
CA ASN A 191 -8.25 -23.41 6.94
C ASN A 191 -9.46 -22.75 7.66
N GLY A 192 -9.22 -22.05 8.77
CA GLY A 192 -10.28 -21.40 9.56
C GLY A 192 -10.68 -20.04 9.01
N LEU A 193 -11.92 -19.65 9.29
CA LEU A 193 -12.45 -18.30 9.11
C LEU A 193 -12.63 -17.65 10.48
N ILE A 194 -11.75 -16.71 10.81
CA ILE A 194 -11.85 -15.92 12.03
C ILE A 194 -12.86 -14.80 11.82
N LYS A 195 -13.81 -14.64 12.75
CA LYS A 195 -14.68 -13.49 12.88
C LYS A 195 -14.31 -12.71 14.15
N TYR A 196 -14.23 -11.39 14.01
CA TYR A 196 -14.08 -10.45 15.11
C TYR A 196 -15.28 -9.49 15.14
N GLU A 197 -15.87 -9.31 16.30
CA GLU A 197 -16.97 -8.36 16.55
C GLU A 197 -16.41 -7.15 17.29
N MET A 198 -16.37 -6.01 16.61
CA MET A 198 -15.64 -4.80 17.03
C MET A 198 -16.25 -4.14 18.27
N ASP A 199 -17.57 -4.18 18.43
CA ASP A 199 -18.24 -3.52 19.56
C ASP A 199 -18.20 -4.34 20.84
N SER A 200 -18.25 -5.67 20.73
CA SER A 200 -18.23 -6.61 21.85
C SER A 200 -16.83 -7.10 22.20
N ASN A 201 -15.81 -6.79 21.37
CA ASN A 201 -14.46 -7.34 21.46
C ASN A 201 -14.49 -8.88 21.54
N ASN A 202 -15.29 -9.51 20.68
CA ASN A 202 -15.54 -10.94 20.72
C ASN A 202 -14.98 -11.64 19.48
N TRP A 203 -14.51 -12.88 19.66
CA TRP A 203 -13.90 -13.69 18.62
C TRP A 203 -14.73 -14.93 18.33
N SER A 204 -14.70 -15.40 17.09
CA SER A 204 -15.23 -16.70 16.70
C SER A 204 -14.29 -17.33 15.68
N ASN A 205 -13.96 -18.61 15.87
CA ASN A 205 -13.24 -19.41 14.90
C ASN A 205 -14.24 -20.33 14.21
N MET A 206 -14.60 -19.98 12.98
CA MET A 206 -15.55 -20.73 12.15
C MET A 206 -14.79 -21.63 11.19
N THR A 207 -15.42 -22.71 10.76
CA THR A 207 -14.85 -23.60 9.75
C THR A 207 -14.76 -22.88 8.40
N GLY A 208 -13.69 -23.17 7.66
CA GLY A 208 -13.59 -22.82 6.25
C GLY A 208 -14.53 -23.66 5.36
N PRO A 209 -14.44 -23.50 4.04
CA PRO A 209 -15.21 -24.28 3.08
C PRO A 209 -14.84 -25.78 3.08
N ASP A 210 -13.63 -26.13 3.51
CA ASP A 210 -13.13 -27.51 3.62
C ASP A 210 -11.90 -27.59 4.58
N ASP A 211 -11.26 -28.77 4.62
CA ASP A 211 -10.09 -29.04 5.48
C ASP A 211 -8.75 -28.54 4.90
N THR A 212 -8.75 -27.90 3.73
CA THR A 212 -7.54 -27.44 3.03
C THR A 212 -7.10 -26.08 3.54
N GLY A 213 -5.87 -26.01 4.07
CA GLY A 213 -5.24 -24.75 4.43
C GLY A 213 -5.00 -23.88 3.20
N ARG A 214 -5.34 -22.59 3.26
CA ARG A 214 -5.18 -21.65 2.14
C ARG A 214 -4.51 -20.36 2.58
N ALA A 215 -3.75 -19.75 1.68
CA ALA A 215 -3.11 -18.46 1.90
C ALA A 215 -2.90 -17.73 0.57
N GLU A 216 -2.54 -16.46 0.62
CA GLU A 216 -2.12 -15.61 -0.49
C GLU A 216 -3.19 -15.36 -1.56
N GLY A 217 -4.46 -15.70 -1.26
CA GLY A 217 -5.62 -15.33 -2.05
C GLY A 217 -6.19 -13.97 -1.65
N THR A 218 -7.31 -13.60 -2.24
CA THR A 218 -8.03 -12.36 -1.93
C THR A 218 -9.44 -12.68 -1.44
N MET A 219 -9.97 -11.83 -0.55
CA MET A 219 -11.36 -11.91 -0.10
C MET A 219 -11.97 -10.51 -0.13
N VAL A 220 -13.13 -10.38 -0.75
CA VAL A 220 -13.90 -9.13 -0.82
C VAL A 220 -15.30 -9.34 -0.29
N PHE A 221 -15.94 -8.26 0.16
CA PHE A 221 -17.35 -8.25 0.53
C PHE A 221 -18.18 -7.72 -0.64
N ILE A 222 -19.32 -8.35 -0.90
CA ILE A 222 -20.38 -7.81 -1.77
C ILE A 222 -21.72 -7.86 -1.03
N PRO A 223 -22.62 -6.89 -1.20
CA PRO A 223 -23.93 -6.90 -0.54
C PRO A 223 -24.94 -7.84 -1.25
N ALA A 224 -24.51 -9.02 -1.70
CA ALA A 224 -25.39 -10.07 -2.23
C ALA A 224 -25.89 -10.99 -1.10
N GLY A 225 -27.16 -11.40 -1.13
CA GLY A 225 -27.79 -12.18 -0.07
C GLY A 225 -28.30 -11.32 1.10
N ASP A 226 -28.87 -11.95 2.12
CA ASP A 226 -29.54 -11.23 3.23
C ASP A 226 -28.55 -10.49 4.16
N GLY A 227 -27.36 -11.05 4.36
CA GLY A 227 -26.30 -10.50 5.22
C GLY A 227 -25.08 -9.97 4.45
N GLY A 228 -25.09 -10.12 3.13
CA GLY A 228 -23.92 -9.96 2.27
C GLY A 228 -23.11 -11.25 2.16
N MET A 229 -22.14 -11.23 1.26
CA MET A 229 -21.33 -12.40 0.89
C MET A 229 -19.86 -12.04 0.94
N LEU A 230 -19.05 -12.90 1.57
CA LEU A 230 -17.59 -12.85 1.42
C LEU A 230 -17.20 -13.72 0.22
N VAL A 231 -16.38 -13.20 -0.68
CA VAL A 231 -15.99 -13.88 -1.91
C VAL A 231 -14.47 -14.09 -1.88
N TYR A 232 -14.04 -15.33 -1.71
CA TYR A 232 -12.62 -15.73 -1.67
C TYR A 232 -12.22 -16.51 -2.91
N PHE A 233 -11.04 -16.22 -3.46
CA PHE A 233 -10.47 -16.97 -4.58
C PHE A 233 -8.96 -16.76 -4.74
N GLY A 234 -8.32 -17.63 -5.51
CA GLY A 234 -6.89 -17.59 -5.83
C GLY A 234 -5.98 -17.91 -4.65
N GLY A 235 -4.68 -17.63 -4.82
CA GLY A 235 -3.66 -17.93 -3.82
C GLY A 235 -3.15 -19.36 -3.91
N ALA A 236 -2.72 -19.89 -2.77
CA ALA A 236 -2.13 -21.20 -2.61
C ALA A 236 -2.92 -22.08 -1.63
N GLN A 237 -2.82 -23.38 -1.84
CA GLN A 237 -3.28 -24.46 -0.97
C GLN A 237 -2.07 -25.14 -0.33
N ASP A 238 -2.16 -25.46 0.96
CA ASP A 238 -1.23 -26.29 1.71
C ASP A 238 -1.84 -27.68 1.94
N LEU A 239 -1.84 -28.50 0.89
CA LEU A 239 -2.53 -29.80 0.88
C LEU A 239 -2.01 -30.80 1.93
N TYR A 240 -0.77 -30.63 2.39
CA TYR A 240 -0.10 -31.56 3.29
C TYR A 240 0.18 -30.97 4.67
N GLY A 241 -0.20 -29.71 4.91
CA GLY A 241 0.05 -29.01 6.18
C GLY A 241 1.54 -28.81 6.48
N ASN A 242 2.36 -28.67 5.44
CA ASN A 242 3.82 -28.60 5.55
C ASN A 242 4.44 -27.42 4.78
N GLY A 243 3.59 -26.49 4.32
CA GLY A 243 4.03 -25.28 3.61
C GLY A 243 4.25 -25.49 2.12
N THR A 244 3.88 -26.66 1.56
CA THR A 244 3.99 -26.92 0.13
C THR A 244 2.96 -26.09 -0.63
N LEU A 245 3.43 -25.24 -1.53
CA LEU A 245 2.58 -24.33 -2.31
C LEU A 245 1.97 -25.06 -3.52
N THR A 246 0.68 -25.41 -3.44
CA THR A 246 -0.10 -25.81 -4.61
C THR A 246 -1.00 -24.64 -5.03
N PRO A 247 -1.13 -24.30 -6.32
CA PRO A 247 -1.98 -23.18 -6.72
C PRO A 247 -3.46 -23.47 -6.44
N GLN A 248 -4.19 -22.51 -5.84
CA GLN A 248 -5.65 -22.53 -5.81
C GLN A 248 -6.18 -22.03 -7.17
N PRO A 249 -6.94 -22.85 -7.91
CA PRO A 249 -7.52 -22.43 -9.18
C PRO A 249 -8.38 -21.18 -9.05
N LEU A 250 -8.22 -20.23 -9.99
CA LEU A 250 -9.07 -19.04 -10.09
C LEU A 250 -10.43 -19.34 -10.75
N ASP A 251 -10.62 -20.56 -11.26
CA ASP A 251 -11.91 -20.98 -11.78
C ASP A 251 -12.90 -21.39 -10.70
N GLU A 252 -12.48 -21.40 -9.43
CA GLU A 252 -13.23 -21.85 -8.27
C GLU A 252 -13.35 -20.72 -7.26
N ILE A 253 -14.59 -20.27 -7.03
CA ILE A 253 -14.90 -19.16 -6.13
C ILE A 253 -15.59 -19.71 -4.89
N PHE A 254 -15.07 -19.38 -3.71
CA PHE A 254 -15.68 -19.70 -2.43
C PHE A 254 -16.49 -18.51 -1.94
N LEU A 255 -17.74 -18.76 -1.56
CA LEU A 255 -18.66 -17.72 -1.10
C LEU A 255 -19.14 -18.04 0.30
N PHE A 256 -18.93 -17.14 1.25
CA PHE A 256 -19.46 -17.26 2.60
C PHE A 256 -20.67 -16.34 2.76
N ASP A 257 -21.84 -16.94 2.95
CA ASP A 257 -23.07 -16.24 3.31
C ASP A 257 -23.00 -15.83 4.79
N VAL A 258 -22.88 -14.52 5.01
CA VAL A 258 -22.69 -13.91 6.32
C VAL A 258 -23.94 -14.09 7.21
N ALA A 259 -25.15 -14.14 6.63
CA ALA A 259 -26.37 -14.28 7.43
C ALA A 259 -26.55 -15.70 7.96
N ASN A 260 -26.22 -16.70 7.15
CA ASN A 260 -26.47 -18.10 7.46
C ASN A 260 -25.22 -18.88 7.90
N ALA A 261 -24.06 -18.21 7.94
CA ALA A 261 -22.75 -18.80 8.23
C ALA A 261 -22.46 -20.06 7.40
N LYS A 262 -22.70 -19.97 6.08
CA LYS A 262 -22.63 -21.10 5.15
C LYS A 262 -21.69 -20.81 3.98
N TRP A 263 -20.86 -21.79 3.65
CA TRP A 263 -20.01 -21.76 2.46
C TRP A 263 -20.71 -22.35 1.24
N TYR A 264 -20.44 -21.74 0.09
CA TYR A 264 -20.74 -22.23 -1.25
C TYR A 264 -19.46 -22.23 -2.08
N THR A 265 -19.46 -23.07 -3.12
CA THR A 265 -18.45 -23.03 -4.18
C THR A 265 -19.17 -22.81 -5.49
N GLN A 266 -18.59 -22.00 -6.37
CA GLN A 266 -19.11 -21.79 -7.72
C GLN A 266 -17.98 -21.82 -8.74
N LYS A 267 -18.10 -22.67 -9.76
CA LYS A 267 -17.22 -22.63 -10.93
C LYS A 267 -17.52 -21.44 -11.83
N THR A 268 -16.45 -20.88 -12.40
CA THR A 268 -16.52 -19.73 -13.31
C THR A 268 -16.49 -20.15 -14.78
N SER A 269 -16.82 -19.20 -15.65
CA SER A 269 -16.69 -19.30 -17.11
C SER A 269 -15.95 -18.08 -17.68
N GLY A 270 -15.73 -18.04 -19.00
CA GLY A 270 -15.06 -16.91 -19.65
C GLY A 270 -13.53 -17.07 -19.70
N ASN A 271 -12.81 -15.96 -19.50
CA ASN A 271 -11.36 -15.93 -19.58
C ASN A 271 -10.73 -16.06 -18.20
N THR A 272 -10.70 -17.26 -17.65
CA THR A 272 -10.10 -17.51 -16.34
C THR A 272 -8.63 -17.06 -16.33
N PRO A 273 -8.22 -16.20 -15.38
CA PRO A 273 -6.82 -15.83 -15.23
C PRO A 273 -5.95 -17.04 -14.85
N GLN A 274 -4.66 -16.95 -15.17
CA GLN A 274 -3.67 -17.91 -14.69
C GLN A 274 -3.58 -17.86 -13.17
N ASN A 275 -3.31 -19.02 -12.57
CA ASN A 275 -3.15 -19.16 -11.12
C ASN A 275 -2.08 -18.21 -10.60
N ARG A 276 -2.45 -17.44 -9.58
CA ARG A 276 -1.64 -16.37 -9.03
C ARG A 276 -1.85 -16.24 -7.53
N ARG A 277 -0.86 -15.67 -6.85
CA ARG A 277 -0.83 -15.48 -5.40
C ARG A 277 -0.36 -14.07 -5.06
N ARG A 278 -0.72 -13.54 -3.89
CA ARG A 278 -0.29 -12.20 -3.42
C ARG A 278 -0.63 -11.10 -4.43
N PHE A 279 -1.73 -11.25 -5.15
CA PHE A 279 -2.39 -10.20 -5.92
C PHE A 279 -3.34 -9.43 -4.99
N CYS A 280 -3.77 -8.24 -5.39
CA CYS A 280 -4.91 -7.60 -4.73
C CYS A 280 -6.18 -7.76 -5.54
N GLY A 281 -7.32 -7.48 -4.91
CA GLY A 281 -8.53 -7.15 -5.62
C GLY A 281 -9.40 -6.17 -4.85
N GLY A 282 -10.38 -5.60 -5.55
CA GLY A 282 -11.39 -4.73 -5.01
C GLY A 282 -12.73 -4.95 -5.71
N ALA A 283 -13.83 -4.84 -4.96
CA ALA A 283 -15.18 -5.01 -5.48
C ALA A 283 -15.89 -3.67 -5.63
N THR A 284 -16.66 -3.54 -6.70
CA THR A 284 -17.67 -2.50 -6.93
C THR A 284 -18.90 -3.13 -7.57
N TRP A 285 -19.98 -2.39 -7.77
CA TRP A 285 -21.22 -2.93 -8.34
C TRP A 285 -22.03 -1.86 -9.08
N ALA A 286 -22.85 -2.32 -10.01
CA ALA A 286 -23.85 -1.48 -10.67
C ALA A 286 -24.81 -0.88 -9.63
N LYS A 287 -25.36 0.30 -9.93
CA LYS A 287 -26.25 1.03 -9.01
C LYS A 287 -27.50 0.23 -8.60
N ASP A 288 -27.98 -0.61 -9.51
CA ASP A 288 -29.13 -1.50 -9.28
C ASP A 288 -28.74 -2.87 -8.72
N HIS A 289 -27.46 -3.10 -8.41
CA HIS A 289 -26.90 -4.36 -7.93
C HIS A 289 -27.14 -5.57 -8.86
N SER A 290 -27.44 -5.32 -10.15
CA SER A 290 -27.59 -6.39 -11.15
C SER A 290 -26.26 -7.06 -11.50
N SER A 291 -25.13 -6.40 -11.26
CA SER A 291 -23.80 -6.99 -11.34
C SER A 291 -22.86 -6.44 -10.27
N TYR A 292 -22.17 -7.35 -9.60
CA TYR A 292 -21.01 -7.07 -8.76
C TYR A 292 -19.75 -7.41 -9.54
N ASN A 293 -18.79 -6.51 -9.55
CA ASN A 293 -17.60 -6.58 -10.40
C ASN A 293 -16.35 -6.48 -9.53
N ILE A 294 -15.61 -7.59 -9.46
CA ILE A 294 -14.40 -7.72 -8.65
C ILE A 294 -13.21 -7.59 -9.59
N TYR A 295 -12.44 -6.52 -9.44
CA TYR A 295 -11.25 -6.22 -10.22
C TYR A 295 -10.04 -6.76 -9.48
N ILE A 296 -9.15 -7.46 -10.18
CA ILE A 296 -7.87 -7.91 -9.65
C ILE A 296 -6.72 -7.41 -10.49
N TYR A 297 -5.57 -7.22 -9.84
CA TYR A 297 -4.34 -6.78 -10.50
C TYR A 297 -3.13 -7.55 -10.01
N GLY A 298 -2.30 -7.94 -10.98
CA GLY A 298 -0.99 -8.51 -10.75
C GLY A 298 -1.02 -9.86 -10.03
N GLY A 299 0.00 -10.11 -9.20
CA GLY A 299 0.20 -11.34 -8.45
C GLY A 299 1.47 -12.09 -8.85
N GLY A 300 2.04 -12.86 -7.92
CA GLY A 300 3.14 -13.78 -8.21
C GLY A 300 2.65 -15.08 -8.86
N GLY A 301 3.50 -15.66 -9.70
CA GLY A 301 3.26 -16.96 -10.31
C GLY A 301 3.65 -18.13 -9.40
N PHE A 302 3.53 -19.34 -9.94
CA PHE A 302 3.91 -20.59 -9.30
C PHE A 302 4.94 -21.34 -10.16
N PRO A 303 5.88 -22.10 -9.56
CA PRO A 303 6.85 -22.88 -10.32
C PRO A 303 6.18 -23.73 -11.42
N PRO A 304 6.79 -23.83 -12.62
CA PRO A 304 8.11 -23.29 -12.97
C PRO A 304 8.15 -21.80 -13.32
N ASP A 305 7.01 -21.14 -13.55
CA ASP A 305 6.96 -19.70 -13.89
C ASP A 305 6.55 -18.85 -12.68
N THR A 306 7.55 -18.36 -11.96
CA THR A 306 7.37 -17.53 -10.76
C THR A 306 7.34 -16.03 -11.04
N THR A 307 7.47 -15.61 -12.31
CA THR A 307 7.65 -14.20 -12.69
C THR A 307 6.44 -13.34 -12.32
N GLY A 308 5.24 -13.94 -12.28
CA GLY A 308 4.01 -13.25 -11.89
C GLY A 308 3.37 -12.45 -13.01
N TYR A 309 2.52 -11.50 -12.61
CA TYR A 309 1.59 -10.81 -13.48
C TYR A 309 1.48 -9.31 -13.13
N ASP A 310 1.03 -8.51 -14.09
CA ASP A 310 0.61 -7.10 -14.03
C ASP A 310 -0.61 -6.87 -14.94
N ASP A 311 -1.35 -7.94 -15.25
CA ASP A 311 -2.60 -7.85 -15.99
C ASP A 311 -3.79 -7.58 -15.05
N ILE A 312 -4.87 -7.08 -15.65
CA ILE A 312 -6.15 -6.85 -14.98
C ILE A 312 -7.13 -7.92 -15.42
N TYR A 313 -7.88 -8.44 -14.46
CA TYR A 313 -9.06 -9.28 -14.71
C TYR A 313 -10.25 -8.79 -13.88
N ILE A 314 -11.44 -9.08 -14.38
CA ILE A 314 -12.70 -8.70 -13.74
C ILE A 314 -13.55 -9.97 -13.60
N LEU A 315 -13.91 -10.33 -12.38
CA LEU A 315 -14.93 -11.35 -12.11
C LEU A 315 -16.26 -10.65 -11.91
N THR A 316 -17.27 -11.02 -12.70
CA THR A 316 -18.62 -10.49 -12.56
C THR A 316 -19.58 -11.53 -11.97
N ILE A 317 -20.33 -11.13 -10.95
CA ILE A 317 -21.31 -11.92 -10.19
C ILE A 317 -22.68 -11.25 -10.38
N PRO A 318 -23.77 -11.98 -10.66
CA PRO A 318 -23.95 -13.42 -10.46
C PRO A 318 -23.75 -14.32 -11.69
N SER A 319 -23.17 -13.81 -12.78
CA SER A 319 -22.83 -14.67 -13.95
C SER A 319 -21.57 -15.54 -13.74
N PHE A 320 -20.78 -15.27 -12.71
CA PHE A 320 -19.49 -15.93 -12.43
C PHE A 320 -18.60 -16.04 -13.68
N GLN A 321 -18.51 -14.93 -14.40
CA GLN A 321 -17.74 -14.85 -15.63
C GLN A 321 -16.46 -14.03 -15.40
N TRP A 322 -15.32 -14.61 -15.73
CA TRP A 322 -14.07 -13.87 -15.82
C TRP A 322 -13.98 -13.15 -17.16
N ILE A 323 -13.62 -11.87 -17.08
CA ILE A 323 -13.37 -10.99 -18.20
C ILE A 323 -11.90 -10.60 -18.15
N ARG A 324 -11.20 -10.79 -19.26
CA ARG A 324 -9.85 -10.24 -19.42
C ARG A 324 -9.97 -8.71 -19.44
N GLY A 325 -9.38 -8.05 -18.45
CA GLY A 325 -9.38 -6.60 -18.34
C GLY A 325 -8.60 -5.93 -19.48
N PRO A 326 -8.70 -4.60 -19.63
CA PRO A 326 -8.16 -3.87 -20.78
C PRO A 326 -6.63 -3.68 -20.74
N TYR A 327 -5.95 -4.10 -19.67
CA TYR A 327 -4.51 -3.94 -19.50
C TYR A 327 -3.79 -5.28 -19.22
N PRO A 328 -2.61 -5.52 -19.83
CA PRO A 328 -2.09 -4.80 -20.99
C PRO A 328 -3.03 -4.91 -22.21
N THR A 329 -2.85 -4.03 -23.19
CA THR A 329 -3.73 -3.93 -24.37
C THR A 329 -3.63 -5.13 -25.32
N TYR A 330 -2.58 -5.94 -25.21
CA TYR A 330 -2.46 -7.19 -25.95
C TYR A 330 -3.14 -8.35 -25.24
N LYS A 331 -3.79 -9.21 -26.04
CA LYS A 331 -4.78 -10.17 -25.56
C LYS A 331 -4.20 -11.34 -24.74
N ASN A 332 -2.94 -11.70 -24.94
CA ASN A 332 -2.36 -12.95 -24.43
C ASN A 332 -1.05 -12.74 -23.69
N GLY A 333 -1.06 -11.94 -22.62
CA GLY A 333 0.08 -11.89 -21.73
C GLY A 333 -0.04 -10.89 -20.59
N THR A 334 1.03 -10.85 -19.84
CA THR A 334 1.34 -9.85 -18.83
C THR A 334 2.30 -8.82 -19.43
N GLY A 335 2.20 -7.57 -19.01
CA GLY A 335 3.11 -6.45 -19.21
C GLY A 335 4.53 -6.68 -18.69
N ALA A 336 5.32 -5.61 -18.75
CA ALA A 336 6.76 -5.64 -18.41
C ALA A 336 7.05 -5.51 -16.91
N PHE A 337 6.03 -5.23 -16.09
CA PHE A 337 6.18 -4.83 -14.69
C PHE A 337 5.34 -5.70 -13.75
N PRO A 338 5.50 -7.04 -13.78
CA PRO A 338 4.76 -7.94 -12.91
C PRO A 338 5.00 -7.58 -11.43
N LYS A 339 3.91 -7.32 -10.71
CA LYS A 339 3.92 -6.85 -9.32
C LYS A 339 3.14 -7.81 -8.43
N SER A 340 3.61 -8.02 -7.21
CA SER A 340 2.87 -8.75 -6.16
C SER A 340 3.02 -8.06 -4.81
N MET A 341 2.26 -8.51 -3.80
CA MET A 341 2.26 -7.97 -2.44
C MET A 341 1.91 -6.48 -2.37
N MET A 342 1.01 -6.07 -3.25
CA MET A 342 0.41 -4.74 -3.25
C MET A 342 -0.94 -4.80 -2.55
N SER A 343 -1.48 -3.64 -2.19
CA SER A 343 -2.82 -3.53 -1.61
C SER A 343 -3.76 -2.76 -2.53
N CYS A 344 -5.06 -3.08 -2.47
CA CYS A 344 -6.09 -2.41 -3.26
C CYS A 344 -7.25 -1.94 -2.40
N ASN A 345 -7.64 -0.70 -2.63
CA ASN A 345 -8.69 -0.04 -1.88
C ASN A 345 -9.66 0.60 -2.86
N VAL A 346 -10.89 0.10 -2.89
CA VAL A 346 -11.96 0.74 -3.65
C VAL A 346 -12.45 1.95 -2.88
N VAL A 347 -12.63 3.06 -3.59
CA VAL A 347 -12.93 4.38 -3.07
C VAL A 347 -14.16 4.90 -3.80
N ASP A 348 -15.21 5.23 -3.03
CA ASP A 348 -16.51 5.72 -3.52
C ASP A 348 -17.12 4.87 -4.64
N ASP A 349 -16.91 3.55 -4.54
CA ASP A 349 -17.28 2.52 -5.52
C ASP A 349 -16.70 2.72 -6.94
N ALA A 350 -16.04 3.83 -7.24
CA ALA A 350 -15.72 4.23 -8.62
C ALA A 350 -14.24 4.04 -8.99
N GLN A 351 -13.35 4.14 -8.00
CA GLN A 351 -11.91 4.11 -8.21
C GLN A 351 -11.25 3.08 -7.29
N MET A 352 -10.14 2.49 -7.72
CA MET A 352 -9.35 1.58 -6.91
C MET A 352 -7.91 2.07 -6.84
N LEU A 353 -7.46 2.42 -5.63
CA LEU A 353 -6.07 2.77 -5.38
C LEU A 353 -5.27 1.49 -5.18
N VAL A 354 -4.26 1.33 -6.03
CA VAL A 354 -3.25 0.27 -6.00
C VAL A 354 -2.02 0.85 -5.30
N ILE A 355 -1.59 0.24 -4.20
CA ILE A 355 -0.46 0.77 -3.42
C ILE A 355 0.70 -0.22 -3.43
N GLY A 356 1.86 0.28 -3.86
CA GLY A 356 3.15 -0.40 -3.81
C GLY A 356 3.20 -1.72 -4.58
N GLY A 357 3.90 -2.69 -4.00
CA GLY A 357 4.21 -3.99 -4.57
C GLY A 357 5.71 -4.17 -4.81
N THR A 358 6.11 -5.40 -5.07
CA THR A 358 7.47 -5.76 -5.49
C THR A 358 7.45 -6.42 -6.85
N TYR A 359 8.47 -6.12 -7.65
CA TYR A 359 8.70 -6.73 -8.94
C TYR A 359 9.41 -8.07 -8.81
N SER A 360 9.14 -8.99 -9.74
CA SER A 360 9.64 -10.37 -9.72
C SER A 360 10.39 -10.79 -11.01
N ASN A 361 10.70 -9.85 -11.89
CA ASN A 361 11.50 -10.06 -13.10
C ASN A 361 12.80 -9.24 -13.07
N ALA A 362 13.39 -8.94 -14.23
CA ALA A 362 14.57 -8.07 -14.34
C ALA A 362 14.39 -6.64 -13.76
N THR A 363 13.15 -6.25 -13.43
CA THR A 363 12.82 -4.97 -12.78
C THR A 363 12.81 -5.06 -11.24
N ASP A 364 13.21 -6.18 -10.63
CA ASP A 364 13.33 -6.32 -9.16
C ASP A 364 14.30 -5.34 -8.51
N LYS A 365 15.20 -4.71 -9.29
CA LYS A 365 16.11 -3.63 -8.84
C LYS A 365 15.60 -2.23 -9.15
N VAL A 366 14.38 -2.09 -9.66
CA VAL A 366 13.78 -0.80 -10.01
C VAL A 366 12.86 -0.34 -8.88
N CYS A 367 12.93 0.96 -8.59
CA CYS A 367 11.98 1.60 -7.68
C CYS A 367 10.57 1.61 -8.28
N ASP A 368 9.57 1.65 -7.42
CA ASP A 368 8.26 2.14 -7.84
C ASP A 368 8.34 3.67 -8.08
N VAL A 369 7.25 4.32 -8.42
CA VAL A 369 7.27 5.74 -8.78
C VAL A 369 7.45 6.63 -7.53
N PRO A 370 8.62 7.27 -7.33
CA PRO A 370 8.92 7.95 -6.07
C PRO A 370 8.09 9.21 -5.83
N THR A 371 7.71 9.91 -6.90
CA THR A 371 6.98 11.19 -6.85
C THR A 371 5.55 11.05 -6.32
N ILE A 372 4.95 9.86 -6.45
CA ILE A 372 3.61 9.50 -5.94
C ILE A 372 3.69 8.43 -4.85
N GLN A 373 4.89 8.15 -4.34
CA GLN A 373 5.16 7.19 -3.26
C GLN A 373 4.55 5.79 -3.50
N GLY A 374 4.52 5.36 -4.78
CA GLY A 374 3.95 4.09 -5.21
C GLY A 374 2.42 4.00 -5.09
N ALA A 375 1.72 5.14 -5.07
CA ALA A 375 0.26 5.20 -5.16
C ALA A 375 -0.17 5.32 -6.62
N HIS A 376 -1.03 4.39 -7.03
CA HIS A 376 -1.46 4.13 -8.40
C HIS A 376 -3.00 4.09 -8.41
N ASN A 377 -3.67 4.47 -9.50
CA ASN A 377 -5.13 4.60 -9.51
C ASN A 377 -5.79 3.99 -10.75
N MET A 378 -6.78 3.13 -10.48
CA MET A 378 -7.68 2.61 -11.49
C MET A 378 -9.05 3.30 -11.41
N ASN A 379 -9.49 3.92 -12.50
CA ASN A 379 -10.86 4.33 -12.71
C ASN A 379 -11.68 3.13 -13.22
N LEU A 380 -12.43 2.49 -12.33
CA LEU A 380 -13.07 1.20 -12.59
C LEU A 380 -14.15 1.29 -13.68
N GLY A 381 -14.80 2.45 -13.79
CA GLY A 381 -15.81 2.76 -14.81
C GLY A 381 -15.24 3.35 -16.10
N LYS A 382 -13.91 3.58 -16.19
CA LYS A 382 -13.24 4.33 -17.26
C LYS A 382 -13.85 5.72 -17.53
N GLN A 383 -14.36 6.34 -16.46
CA GLN A 383 -14.99 7.67 -16.48
C GLN A 383 -13.94 8.78 -16.51
N ASN A 384 -13.15 8.82 -17.57
CA ASN A 384 -12.12 9.82 -17.82
C ASN A 384 -12.03 10.15 -19.31
N LYS A 385 -11.25 11.17 -19.66
CA LYS A 385 -11.18 11.68 -21.04
C LYS A 385 -10.61 10.66 -22.01
N GLU A 386 -9.77 9.76 -21.50
CA GLU A 386 -9.01 8.77 -22.25
C GLU A 386 -9.73 7.43 -22.38
N ASP A 387 -10.91 7.25 -21.75
CA ASP A 387 -11.59 5.96 -21.62
C ASP A 387 -10.63 4.83 -21.14
N ALA A 388 -9.73 5.19 -20.22
CA ALA A 388 -8.66 4.34 -19.72
C ALA A 388 -8.98 3.81 -18.32
N ILE A 389 -8.54 2.59 -18.02
CA ILE A 389 -8.66 2.06 -16.65
C ILE A 389 -7.62 2.68 -15.72
N TRP A 390 -6.37 2.81 -16.18
CA TRP A 390 -5.33 3.52 -15.45
C TRP A 390 -5.48 5.01 -15.70
N ALA A 391 -5.68 5.79 -14.63
CA ALA A 391 -5.95 7.21 -14.74
C ALA A 391 -5.54 7.93 -13.46
N LEU A 392 -5.26 9.22 -13.59
CA LEU A 392 -5.06 10.10 -12.43
C LEU A 392 -6.28 10.06 -11.50
N TYR A 393 -6.03 10.20 -10.21
CA TYR A 393 -7.08 10.15 -9.19
C TYR A 393 -7.97 11.38 -9.25
N GLN A 394 -9.28 11.17 -9.15
CA GLN A 394 -10.30 12.22 -9.20
C GLN A 394 -11.11 12.23 -7.89
N PRO A 395 -10.88 13.19 -6.97
CA PRO A 395 -11.59 13.24 -5.69
C PRO A 395 -13.12 13.37 -5.81
N ASN A 396 -13.60 13.91 -6.93
CA ASN A 396 -15.02 14.12 -7.20
C ASN A 396 -15.70 12.95 -7.91
N LEU A 397 -14.95 11.92 -8.33
CA LEU A 397 -15.52 10.74 -8.97
C LEU A 397 -16.03 9.76 -7.90
N THR A 398 -17.32 9.87 -7.62
CA THR A 398 -18.00 9.19 -6.50
C THR A 398 -19.12 8.25 -6.96
N THR A 399 -19.16 7.93 -8.26
CA THR A 399 -20.19 7.06 -8.82
C THR A 399 -19.59 6.19 -9.90
N TYR A 400 -19.75 4.90 -9.72
CA TYR A 400 -19.39 3.88 -10.69
C TYR A 400 -20.40 3.80 -11.83
N ILE A 401 -19.89 3.58 -13.05
CA ILE A 401 -20.67 3.10 -14.18
C ILE A 401 -20.11 1.77 -14.67
N VAL A 402 -20.97 0.93 -15.23
CA VAL A 402 -20.56 -0.35 -15.82
C VAL A 402 -19.86 -0.10 -17.16
N PRO A 403 -18.54 -0.39 -17.28
CA PRO A 403 -17.79 -0.15 -18.51
C PRO A 403 -18.19 -1.12 -19.63
N ILE A 404 -17.87 -0.77 -20.88
CA ILE A 404 -18.26 -1.53 -22.06
C ILE A 404 -17.78 -2.99 -22.05
N ASP A 405 -16.61 -3.27 -21.48
CA ASP A 405 -16.06 -4.63 -21.40
C ASP A 405 -17.00 -5.55 -20.59
N ILE A 406 -17.56 -5.04 -19.49
CA ILE A 406 -18.51 -5.77 -18.65
C ILE A 406 -19.87 -5.88 -19.34
N ARG A 407 -20.39 -4.78 -19.91
CA ARG A 407 -21.68 -4.78 -20.62
C ARG A 407 -21.67 -5.74 -21.82
N THR A 408 -20.52 -5.90 -22.48
CA THR A 408 -20.37 -6.87 -23.57
C THR A 408 -20.46 -8.30 -23.06
N ALA A 409 -19.91 -8.59 -21.87
CA ALA A 409 -19.96 -9.90 -21.27
C ALA A 409 -21.35 -10.26 -20.73
N VAL A 410 -21.99 -9.36 -19.97
CA VAL A 410 -23.21 -9.67 -19.20
C VAL A 410 -24.47 -8.91 -19.62
N GLY A 411 -24.39 -8.05 -20.65
CA GLY A 411 -25.50 -7.21 -21.11
C GLY A 411 -25.72 -5.98 -20.22
N GLY A 412 -26.89 -5.35 -20.38
CA GLY A 412 -27.27 -4.14 -19.64
C GLY A 412 -26.74 -2.83 -20.24
N ASN A 413 -26.72 -1.79 -19.41
CA ASN A 413 -26.32 -0.43 -19.75
C ASN A 413 -25.31 0.12 -18.71
N SER A 414 -24.89 1.38 -18.85
CA SER A 414 -23.88 1.99 -17.95
C SER A 414 -24.33 2.11 -16.49
N ALA A 415 -25.63 2.14 -16.22
CA ALA A 415 -26.16 2.22 -14.86
C ALA A 415 -26.41 0.83 -14.23
N GLY A 416 -26.39 -0.25 -15.02
CA GLY A 416 -26.70 -1.61 -14.57
C GLY A 416 -27.59 -2.37 -15.55
N SER A 417 -28.54 -3.12 -15.00
CA SER A 417 -29.49 -3.99 -15.70
C SER A 417 -28.84 -5.12 -16.49
N ALA A 418 -27.82 -5.76 -15.90
CA ALA A 418 -27.21 -6.94 -16.48
C ALA A 418 -28.27 -8.01 -16.81
N THR A 419 -28.19 -8.60 -18.01
CA THR A 419 -29.17 -9.58 -18.49
C THR A 419 -28.71 -11.01 -18.27
N LYS A 420 -27.40 -11.23 -18.09
CA LYS A 420 -26.85 -12.52 -17.66
C LYS A 420 -26.66 -12.51 -16.15
N THR A 421 -27.62 -13.10 -15.44
CA THR A 421 -27.64 -13.17 -13.98
C THR A 421 -27.47 -14.60 -13.45
N THR A 422 -27.03 -15.52 -14.30
CA THR A 422 -26.83 -16.93 -13.96
C THR A 422 -25.54 -17.41 -14.61
N PRO A 423 -24.74 -18.26 -13.94
CA PRO A 423 -23.58 -18.88 -14.58
C PRO A 423 -23.96 -19.67 -15.82
N VAL A 424 -23.05 -19.76 -16.79
CA VAL A 424 -23.28 -20.48 -18.07
C VAL A 424 -23.67 -21.94 -17.82
N SER A 425 -23.10 -22.58 -16.79
CA SER A 425 -23.40 -23.96 -16.39
C SER A 425 -24.49 -24.09 -15.31
N GLY A 426 -25.15 -22.98 -14.95
CA GLY A 426 -26.04 -22.91 -13.80
C GLY A 426 -25.28 -22.72 -12.47
N PHE A 427 -26.03 -22.49 -11.39
CA PHE A 427 -25.45 -22.44 -10.05
C PHE A 427 -25.13 -23.84 -9.53
N ASP A 428 -23.98 -23.98 -8.88
CA ASP A 428 -23.52 -25.25 -8.30
C ASP A 428 -24.36 -25.64 -7.07
N ALA A 429 -25.04 -24.66 -6.45
CA ALA A 429 -25.99 -24.86 -5.34
C ALA A 429 -27.31 -24.11 -5.61
N PRO A 430 -28.49 -24.76 -5.51
CA PRO A 430 -29.78 -24.10 -5.81
C PRO A 430 -30.11 -22.90 -4.91
N ASP A 431 -29.72 -22.94 -3.63
CA ASP A 431 -29.94 -21.87 -2.67
C ASP A 431 -28.99 -20.68 -2.87
N LEU A 432 -27.81 -20.89 -3.47
CA LEU A 432 -26.94 -19.79 -3.91
C LEU A 432 -27.63 -18.91 -4.95
N ALA A 433 -28.40 -19.51 -5.86
CA ALA A 433 -29.19 -18.77 -6.85
C ALA A 433 -30.17 -17.79 -6.18
N VAL A 434 -30.85 -18.25 -5.13
CA VAL A 434 -31.79 -17.44 -4.35
C VAL A 434 -31.07 -16.31 -3.60
N GLN A 435 -29.87 -16.56 -3.05
CA GLN A 435 -29.08 -15.52 -2.41
C GLN A 435 -28.66 -14.42 -3.40
N MET A 436 -28.35 -14.78 -4.65
CA MET A 436 -27.95 -13.82 -5.68
C MET A 436 -29.08 -12.90 -6.16
N GLU A 437 -30.34 -13.25 -5.90
CA GLU A 437 -31.51 -12.40 -6.17
C GLU A 437 -31.77 -11.37 -5.06
N ARG A 438 -31.05 -11.47 -3.93
CA ARG A 438 -31.23 -10.61 -2.76
C ARG A 438 -30.07 -9.64 -2.61
N THR A 439 -30.37 -8.48 -2.05
CA THR A 439 -29.37 -7.45 -1.73
C THR A 439 -29.42 -7.17 -0.25
N ALA A 440 -28.25 -7.23 0.39
CA ALA A 440 -28.11 -6.97 1.80
C ALA A 440 -28.43 -5.49 2.09
N GLY A 441 -29.24 -5.26 3.12
CA GLY A 441 -29.43 -3.90 3.62
C GLY A 441 -28.13 -3.37 4.22
N SER A 442 -27.89 -2.06 4.11
CA SER A 442 -26.82 -1.41 4.86
C SER A 442 -27.13 -1.54 6.36
N GLY A 443 -26.24 -2.17 7.13
CA GLY A 443 -26.41 -2.34 8.58
C GLY A 443 -26.58 -0.99 9.29
N THR A 444 -27.43 -0.94 10.33
CA THR A 444 -27.71 0.28 11.09
C THR A 444 -26.87 0.37 12.38
N ARG A 445 -25.56 0.12 12.28
CA ARG A 445 -24.65 0.27 13.42
C ARG A 445 -24.44 1.76 13.74
N THR A 446 -24.55 2.09 15.03
CA THR A 446 -24.29 3.45 15.54
C THR A 446 -22.95 3.46 16.28
N ALA A 447 -22.24 4.59 16.24
CA ALA A 447 -20.99 4.73 16.97
C ALA A 447 -21.19 4.49 18.47
N THR A 448 -20.27 3.74 19.08
CA THR A 448 -20.23 3.43 20.51
C THR A 448 -19.48 4.50 21.32
N ARG A 449 -18.92 5.50 20.62
CA ARG A 449 -18.19 6.64 21.17
C ARG A 449 -18.61 7.93 20.49
N ALA A 450 -18.28 9.07 21.11
CA ALA A 450 -18.38 10.35 20.44
C ALA A 450 -17.44 10.38 19.23
N THR A 451 -18.03 10.56 18.06
CA THR A 451 -17.36 10.95 16.82
C THR A 451 -17.91 12.32 16.45
N ASP A 452 -17.12 13.20 15.83
CA ASP A 452 -17.56 14.56 15.50
C ASP A 452 -18.81 14.59 14.58
N THR A 453 -19.17 13.45 13.99
CA THR A 453 -20.40 13.23 13.21
C THR A 453 -21.64 12.93 14.07
N SER A 454 -21.49 12.69 15.37
CA SER A 454 -22.59 12.47 16.32
C SER A 454 -23.14 13.79 16.87
N THR A 455 -23.57 14.68 15.98
CA THR A 455 -24.59 15.69 16.32
C THR A 455 -25.80 15.47 15.42
N LYS A 456 -26.68 14.55 15.82
CA LYS A 456 -28.09 14.68 15.45
C LYS A 456 -28.53 16.06 15.91
N LYS A 457 -28.69 17.00 14.97
CA LYS A 457 -29.40 18.25 15.16
C LYS A 457 -30.74 17.89 15.83
N PRO A 458 -31.00 18.31 17.08
CA PRO A 458 -32.31 18.11 17.68
C PRO A 458 -33.34 18.77 16.76
N ALA A 459 -34.43 18.06 16.45
CA ALA A 459 -35.60 18.70 15.87
C ALA A 459 -35.95 19.93 16.71
N PRO A 460 -36.28 21.08 16.08
CA PRO A 460 -36.50 22.31 16.82
C PRO A 460 -37.63 22.10 17.84
N PRO A 461 -37.40 22.31 19.15
CA PRO A 461 -38.51 22.33 20.09
C PRO A 461 -39.33 23.59 19.82
N SER A 462 -40.64 23.40 19.75
CA SER A 462 -41.62 24.49 19.72
C SER A 462 -41.41 25.43 20.90
N HIS A 463 -41.51 26.73 20.60
CA HIS A 463 -41.26 27.85 21.48
C HIS A 463 -41.89 27.73 22.87
N THR A 464 -41.11 27.97 23.93
CA THR A 464 -41.21 29.15 24.82
C THR A 464 -40.43 28.92 26.12
N SER A 465 -39.26 29.56 26.26
CA SER A 465 -38.75 30.06 27.55
C SER A 465 -37.44 30.84 27.38
N LYS A 466 -37.26 31.81 28.29
CA LYS A 466 -36.36 32.97 28.26
C LYS A 466 -34.85 32.65 28.18
N PRO A 467 -34.02 33.56 27.64
CA PRO A 467 -32.57 33.37 27.56
C PRO A 467 -31.92 33.51 28.95
N SER A 468 -31.06 32.56 29.32
CA SER A 468 -30.14 32.71 30.44
C SER A 468 -28.91 33.49 30.00
N SER A 469 -28.57 34.50 30.80
CA SER A 469 -27.51 35.50 30.66
C SER A 469 -26.11 34.91 30.41
N GLY A 470 -25.47 35.34 29.32
CA GLY A 470 -24.02 35.28 29.15
C GLY A 470 -23.28 36.21 30.13
N LEU A 471 -21.98 35.94 30.32
CA LEU A 471 -21.12 36.71 31.22
C LEU A 471 -21.19 38.22 30.96
N SER A 472 -21.34 38.98 32.05
CA SER A 472 -21.32 40.45 32.06
C SER A 472 -20.06 41.00 31.39
N THR A 473 -20.25 42.02 30.55
CA THR A 473 -19.21 42.85 29.91
C THR A 473 -18.14 43.35 30.88
N GLY A 474 -18.43 43.42 32.19
CA GLY A 474 -17.46 43.74 33.25
C GLY A 474 -16.39 42.67 33.52
N ALA A 475 -16.67 41.39 33.23
CA ALA A 475 -15.71 40.29 33.42
C ALA A 475 -14.68 40.22 32.27
N ILE A 476 -15.09 40.61 31.06
CA ILE A 476 -14.22 40.64 29.87
C ILE A 476 -13.28 41.86 29.92
N ALA A 477 -13.73 42.99 30.48
CA ALA A 477 -12.89 44.17 30.67
C ALA A 477 -11.78 43.99 31.73
N GLY A 478 -11.99 43.14 32.75
CA GLY A 478 -11.00 42.88 33.80
C GLY A 478 -9.79 42.04 33.36
N ILE A 479 -10.00 41.08 32.44
CA ILE A 479 -8.95 40.16 31.98
C ILE A 479 -8.01 40.85 30.99
N ALA A 480 -8.51 41.79 30.18
CA ALA A 480 -7.69 42.56 29.24
C ALA A 480 -6.67 43.46 29.95
N VAL A 481 -7.07 44.12 31.05
CA VAL A 481 -6.20 45.07 31.78
C VAL A 481 -5.14 44.35 32.61
N GLY A 482 -5.47 43.18 33.19
CA GLY A 482 -4.51 42.38 33.97
C GLY A 482 -3.37 41.80 33.14
N CYS A 483 -3.66 41.33 31.92
CA CYS A 483 -2.65 40.79 31.01
C CYS A 483 -1.68 41.87 30.48
N SER A 484 -2.15 43.10 30.26
CA SER A 484 -1.28 44.19 29.79
C SER A 484 -0.24 44.61 30.83
N VAL A 485 -0.61 44.66 32.12
CA VAL A 485 0.33 45.03 33.19
C VAL A 485 1.38 43.94 33.40
N ALA A 486 0.98 42.66 33.39
CA ALA A 486 1.91 41.55 33.50
C ALA A 486 2.88 41.47 32.31
N PHE A 487 2.41 41.75 31.10
CA PHE A 487 3.24 41.78 29.89
C PHE A 487 4.26 42.92 29.88
N ILE A 488 3.87 44.12 30.33
CA ILE A 488 4.77 45.27 30.45
C ILE A 488 5.87 45.00 31.49
N LEU A 489 5.52 44.39 32.63
CA LEU A 489 6.51 44.02 33.65
C LEU A 489 7.49 42.94 33.15
N ALA A 490 7.02 41.98 32.36
CA ALA A 490 7.87 40.97 31.73
C ALA A 490 8.86 41.60 30.72
N LEU A 491 8.40 42.55 29.90
CA LEU A 491 9.27 43.28 28.95
C LEU A 491 10.31 44.15 29.66
N LEU A 492 9.95 44.80 30.77
CA LEU A 492 10.91 45.56 31.58
C LEU A 492 11.96 44.64 32.24
N GLY A 493 11.56 43.45 32.70
CA GLY A 493 12.47 42.42 33.23
C GLY A 493 13.47 41.93 32.17
N ILE A 494 12.98 41.63 30.96
CA ILE A 494 13.82 41.20 29.83
C ILE A 494 14.76 42.36 29.40
N GLY A 495 14.26 43.59 29.33
CA GLY A 495 15.08 44.78 29.03
C GLY A 495 16.20 45.01 30.05
N CYS A 496 15.93 44.81 31.34
CA CYS A 496 16.93 44.92 32.40
C CYS A 496 18.02 43.84 32.29
N LEU A 497 17.64 42.60 31.93
CA LEU A 497 18.57 41.50 31.69
C LEU A 497 19.48 41.75 30.48
N PHE A 498 18.93 42.26 29.38
CA PHE A 498 19.72 42.64 28.20
C PHE A 498 20.62 43.84 28.47
N TYR A 499 20.18 44.83 29.24
CA TYR A 499 21.01 45.97 29.65
C TYR A 499 22.19 45.54 30.54
N ARG A 500 21.96 44.62 31.51
CA ARG A 500 23.03 44.03 32.33
C ARG A 500 24.02 43.21 31.51
N ARG A 501 23.55 42.46 30.51
CA ARG A 501 24.41 41.72 29.57
C ARG A 501 25.23 42.65 28.68
N ARG A 502 24.63 43.73 28.18
CA ARG A 502 25.32 44.68 27.29
C ARG A 502 26.41 45.46 28.02
N LYS A 503 26.22 45.75 29.31
CA LYS A 503 27.25 46.40 30.16
C LYS A 503 28.41 45.46 30.53
N TYR A 504 28.22 44.14 30.46
CA TYR A 504 29.27 43.14 30.69
C TYR A 504 30.11 42.81 29.45
N TYR A 505 29.64 43.17 28.24
CA TYR A 505 30.33 42.88 26.97
C TYR A 505 30.83 44.13 26.22
N SER A 506 30.91 45.29 26.88
CA SER A 506 31.59 46.48 26.35
C SER A 506 32.82 46.82 27.18
N GLN A 507 33.83 45.95 27.10
CA GLN A 507 35.24 46.37 27.22
C GLN A 507 35.95 45.96 25.93
N SER A 508 36.50 46.97 25.28
CA SER A 508 37.17 46.98 23.99
C SER A 508 38.59 46.41 24.07
N HIS A 509 38.95 45.51 23.15
CA HIS A 509 40.33 45.34 22.69
C HIS A 509 40.36 45.23 21.16
N GLY A 510 41.21 46.07 20.57
CA GLY A 510 41.33 46.33 19.14
C GLY A 510 42.22 45.35 18.38
N VAL A 511 42.25 45.59 17.06
CA VAL A 511 42.84 44.84 15.95
C VAL A 511 44.37 44.69 16.06
N ALA A 512 44.90 43.54 15.63
CA ALA A 512 46.27 43.38 15.16
C ALA A 512 46.32 42.54 13.86
N ALA A 513 47.17 42.97 12.91
CA ALA A 513 47.32 42.48 11.54
C ALA A 513 48.09 41.13 11.42
N PRO A 514 47.98 40.39 10.29
CA PRO A 514 48.65 39.11 10.11
C PRO A 514 50.16 39.26 9.72
N PRO A 515 51.04 38.33 10.16
CA PRO A 515 52.46 38.35 9.79
C PRO A 515 52.77 37.65 8.43
N PRO A 516 53.90 37.97 7.79
CA PRO A 516 54.28 37.49 6.45
C PRO A 516 54.94 36.10 6.46
N PRO A 517 55.02 35.41 5.30
CA PRO A 517 55.57 34.05 5.20
C PRO A 517 57.11 34.02 5.12
N PRO A 518 57.78 32.97 5.65
CA PRO A 518 59.22 32.77 5.48
C PRO A 518 59.57 32.00 4.18
N PRO A 519 60.83 32.10 3.71
CA PRO A 519 61.21 31.84 2.32
C PRO A 519 61.63 30.39 2.01
N MET A 520 61.54 30.04 0.72
CA MET A 520 62.09 28.83 0.10
C MET A 520 63.63 28.79 0.17
N ALA A 521 64.18 27.61 0.43
CA ALA A 521 65.53 27.24 0.04
C ALA A 521 65.51 25.91 -0.74
N VAL A 522 66.22 25.91 -1.86
CA VAL A 522 66.31 24.88 -2.91
C VAL A 522 67.59 24.06 -2.74
N SER A 523 67.53 22.81 -3.23
CA SER A 523 68.61 21.82 -3.51
C SER A 523 68.60 20.64 -2.53
N GLY A 524 68.73 19.39 -2.94
CA GLY A 524 69.04 18.82 -4.25
C GLY A 524 69.71 17.46 -4.06
N THR A 525 69.12 16.41 -4.64
CA THR A 525 69.72 15.16 -5.18
C THR A 525 70.56 14.20 -4.30
N THR A 526 70.47 12.92 -4.72
CA THR A 526 71.17 11.67 -4.29
C THR A 526 70.51 10.96 -3.11
N GLY A 527 70.23 9.66 -3.10
CA GLY A 527 70.52 8.54 -4.01
C GLY A 527 70.80 7.28 -3.17
N TRP A 528 70.12 6.18 -3.49
CA TRP A 528 70.49 4.76 -3.27
C TRP A 528 70.07 4.01 -1.97
N ALA A 529 69.24 2.98 -2.20
CA ALA A 529 69.27 1.56 -1.76
C ALA A 529 69.31 1.14 -0.26
N SER A 530 68.22 0.45 0.16
CA SER A 530 68.02 -0.85 0.88
C SER A 530 69.08 -1.45 1.83
N PRO A 531 68.79 -2.49 2.68
CA PRO A 531 67.54 -3.14 3.14
C PRO A 531 67.50 -3.49 4.67
N ALA A 532 66.45 -4.23 5.07
CA ALA A 532 66.42 -5.32 6.06
C ALA A 532 65.78 -5.08 7.46
N SER A 533 64.81 -5.95 7.75
CA SER A 533 64.15 -6.23 9.02
C SER A 533 65.11 -6.82 10.08
N PRO A 534 64.69 -6.94 11.37
CA PRO A 534 64.01 -8.18 11.76
C PRO A 534 62.87 -8.05 12.79
N SER A 535 62.09 -9.13 12.77
CA SER A 535 61.05 -9.65 13.67
C SER A 535 61.16 -9.39 15.17
N HIS A 536 60.00 -9.27 15.85
CA HIS A 536 59.70 -10.07 17.06
C HIS A 536 58.19 -10.31 17.22
N THR A 537 57.89 -11.57 17.54
CA THR A 537 56.60 -12.21 17.78
C THR A 537 56.11 -12.07 19.23
N GLY A 538 54.80 -12.02 19.43
CA GLY A 538 54.16 -12.27 20.74
C GLY A 538 52.65 -12.00 20.67
N GLY A 539 51.85 -13.07 20.53
CA GLY A 539 50.40 -12.97 20.34
C GLY A 539 49.58 -13.01 21.64
N GLN A 540 48.28 -12.77 21.50
CA GLN A 540 47.19 -13.43 22.25
C GLN A 540 45.84 -13.24 21.53
N SER A 541 45.05 -14.31 21.54
CA SER A 541 43.80 -14.68 20.85
C SER A 541 42.55 -14.34 21.71
N TRP A 542 41.26 -14.29 21.31
CA TRP A 542 40.34 -14.98 20.36
C TRP A 542 39.04 -14.11 20.20
N PRO A 543 37.92 -14.55 19.58
CA PRO A 543 37.67 -14.95 18.18
C PRO A 543 36.60 -14.08 17.48
N ALA A 544 36.67 -14.00 16.15
CA ALA A 544 35.60 -13.54 15.27
C ALA A 544 34.96 -14.75 14.55
N SER A 545 33.64 -14.71 14.43
CA SER A 545 32.78 -15.66 13.70
C SER A 545 32.98 -15.59 12.18
N PRO A 546 32.64 -16.65 11.42
CA PRO A 546 33.00 -16.80 10.01
C PRO A 546 31.96 -16.18 9.06
N PRO A 547 32.35 -15.85 7.81
CA PRO A 547 31.43 -15.72 6.70
C PRO A 547 31.23 -17.07 5.98
N SER A 548 29.99 -17.30 5.58
CA SER A 548 29.51 -18.41 4.76
C SER A 548 29.81 -18.15 3.29
N GLU A 549 30.39 -19.12 2.56
CA GLU A 549 30.02 -19.38 1.17
C GLU A 549 30.57 -20.71 0.63
N LEU A 550 29.85 -21.22 -0.38
CA LEU A 550 30.22 -22.18 -1.42
C LEU A 550 29.90 -23.68 -1.24
N THR A 551 28.83 -24.11 -1.90
CA THR A 551 28.69 -25.47 -2.44
C THR A 551 29.07 -25.49 -3.93
N SER A 552 30.30 -25.94 -4.19
CA SER A 552 30.75 -26.84 -5.26
C SER A 552 29.94 -26.93 -6.57
N GLU A 553 30.46 -26.30 -7.63
CA GLU A 553 30.39 -26.82 -9.00
C GLU A 553 31.29 -28.06 -9.16
N HIS A 554 30.83 -29.04 -9.95
CA HIS A 554 31.69 -30.04 -10.59
C HIS A 554 31.55 -29.87 -12.11
N ARG A 555 32.68 -29.58 -12.77
CA ARG A 555 32.85 -29.48 -14.23
C ARG A 555 33.84 -30.59 -14.64
N SER A 556 33.56 -31.41 -15.65
CA SER A 556 34.08 -31.33 -17.05
C SER A 556 34.14 -32.76 -17.66
N PRO A 557 34.45 -32.98 -18.97
CA PRO A 557 34.30 -32.16 -20.19
C PRO A 557 33.85 -32.94 -21.47
N ASP A 558 33.77 -32.22 -22.61
CA ASP A 558 33.92 -32.62 -24.04
C ASP A 558 32.73 -33.29 -24.78
N MET A 559 32.39 -33.03 -26.06
CA MET A 559 32.95 -32.23 -27.17
C MET A 559 31.98 -32.23 -28.39
N HIS A 560 31.87 -31.10 -29.12
CA HIS A 560 31.38 -30.88 -30.53
C HIS A 560 29.95 -31.35 -30.91
N GLN A 561 29.14 -30.73 -31.80
CA GLN A 561 29.35 -29.84 -32.93
C GLN A 561 27.98 -29.29 -33.45
N ARG A 562 27.99 -28.04 -33.97
CA ARG A 562 27.38 -27.60 -35.24
C ARG A 562 25.93 -27.04 -35.32
N MET A 563 25.91 -25.78 -35.81
CA MET A 563 24.94 -25.06 -36.67
C MET A 563 23.68 -24.39 -36.10
N THR A 564 23.81 -23.07 -35.91
CA THR A 564 22.77 -22.05 -36.11
C THR A 564 22.85 -21.47 -37.53
N PRO A 565 21.74 -20.98 -38.12
CA PRO A 565 21.76 -19.81 -38.99
C PRO A 565 21.31 -18.55 -38.24
N LYS A 566 22.05 -17.49 -38.52
CA LYS A 566 21.81 -16.08 -38.14
C LYS A 566 20.46 -15.58 -38.65
N ASN A 567 19.87 -14.65 -37.89
CA ASN A 567 19.27 -13.45 -38.49
C ASN A 567 19.76 -12.24 -37.68
N ASP A 568 20.45 -11.35 -38.39
CA ASP A 568 20.91 -10.05 -37.92
C ASP A 568 19.71 -9.10 -37.79
N PHE A 569 19.58 -8.45 -36.64
CA PHE A 569 18.94 -7.14 -36.55
C PHE A 569 19.76 -6.28 -35.59
N GLN A 570 20.43 -5.27 -36.14
CA GLN A 570 21.12 -4.24 -35.37
C GLN A 570 20.08 -3.38 -34.65
N VAL A 571 20.19 -3.28 -33.33
CA VAL A 571 19.52 -2.26 -32.52
C VAL A 571 20.46 -1.06 -32.41
N THR A 572 20.15 0.01 -33.12
CA THR A 572 20.69 1.34 -32.88
C THR A 572 19.68 2.14 -32.06
N GLY A 573 20.13 2.77 -30.98
CA GLY A 573 19.42 3.87 -30.31
C GLY A 573 19.02 3.57 -28.87
N VAL A 574 19.87 4.00 -27.95
CA VAL A 574 19.59 4.12 -26.51
C VAL A 574 18.52 5.21 -26.31
N GLY A 575 17.41 4.85 -25.68
CA GLY A 575 16.42 5.76 -25.10
C GLY A 575 15.95 5.18 -23.78
N GLU A 576 16.11 5.94 -22.70
CA GLU A 576 15.82 5.55 -21.32
C GLU A 576 14.35 5.12 -21.15
N GLY A 577 14.14 3.83 -20.88
CA GLY A 577 12.86 3.29 -20.47
C GLY A 577 12.65 3.56 -18.98
N ALA A 578 12.05 4.71 -18.66
CA ALA A 578 11.51 4.93 -17.32
C ALA A 578 10.36 3.94 -17.06
N PRO A 579 10.18 3.43 -15.82
CA PRO A 579 8.95 2.74 -15.45
C PRO A 579 7.74 3.64 -15.79
N PRO A 580 6.62 3.09 -16.26
CA PRO A 580 5.49 3.91 -16.65
C PRO A 580 5.06 4.76 -15.46
N ALA A 581 5.12 6.09 -15.63
CA ALA A 581 4.19 6.93 -14.92
C ALA A 581 2.80 6.45 -15.35
N GLU A 582 1.96 6.06 -14.41
CA GLU A 582 0.55 5.77 -14.64
C GLU A 582 -0.29 7.07 -14.83
N LEU A 583 0.23 8.18 -15.37
CA LEU A 583 0.39 8.48 -16.80
C LEU A 583 1.25 9.74 -16.98
N ALA A 584 1.97 9.83 -18.10
CA ALA A 584 2.12 11.09 -18.83
C ALA A 584 1.64 10.85 -20.27
N GLY A 585 0.62 11.60 -20.69
CA GLY A 585 0.29 11.71 -22.11
C GLY A 585 1.39 12.46 -22.87
N GLU A 586 1.42 12.18 -24.18
CA GLU A 586 2.14 12.87 -25.28
C GLU A 586 3.57 12.39 -25.61
N GLY A 587 3.97 12.31 -26.89
CA GLY A 587 3.33 12.88 -28.08
C GLY A 587 3.88 12.36 -29.42
N ASN A 588 3.10 12.52 -30.49
CA ASN A 588 3.20 13.67 -31.41
C ASN A 588 2.12 13.51 -32.50
N MET A 589 1.00 14.22 -32.38
CA MET A 589 0.14 14.52 -33.54
C MET A 589 0.68 15.79 -34.19
N HIS A 590 1.44 15.62 -35.27
CA HIS A 590 1.49 16.65 -36.30
C HIS A 590 0.46 16.29 -37.37
N GLU A 591 -0.64 17.03 -37.33
CA GLU A 591 -1.56 17.21 -38.42
C GLU A 591 -0.80 17.80 -39.62
N TYR A 592 -0.60 17.00 -40.67
CA TYR A 592 -0.33 17.52 -42.01
C TYR A 592 -1.61 17.40 -42.83
N HIS A 593 -2.17 18.57 -43.11
CA HIS A 593 -3.22 18.78 -44.09
C HIS A 593 -2.91 18.07 -45.42
N TYR A 594 -3.87 17.27 -45.87
CA TYR A 594 -3.92 16.74 -47.22
C TYR A 594 -4.79 17.67 -48.08
N HIS A 595 -4.17 18.38 -49.03
CA HIS A 595 -4.83 18.87 -50.23
C HIS A 595 -3.82 18.89 -51.37
N ASP A 596 -3.89 17.88 -52.25
CA ASP A 596 -4.12 18.14 -53.67
C ASP A 596 -4.65 16.90 -54.40
N GLY A 597 -5.77 17.11 -55.10
CA GLY A 597 -6.26 16.46 -56.33
C GLY A 597 -6.21 14.93 -56.48
N LEU A 598 -7.39 14.28 -56.43
CA LEU A 598 -8.13 13.87 -57.64
C LEU A 598 -9.42 13.09 -57.26
N SER A 599 -10.55 13.69 -57.68
CA SER A 599 -11.96 13.26 -57.81
C SER A 599 -12.33 11.76 -57.67
N PRO A 600 -13.55 11.46 -57.18
CA PRO A 600 -14.73 11.47 -58.08
C PRO A 600 -15.98 12.17 -57.51
N MET A 601 -16.80 12.66 -58.45
CA MET A 601 -18.02 13.44 -58.27
C MET A 601 -19.16 12.69 -57.55
N GLU A 602 -19.89 13.43 -56.71
CA GLU A 602 -21.29 13.20 -56.36
C GLU A 602 -22.22 13.55 -57.54
N GLY A 603 -23.33 12.83 -57.66
CA GLY A 603 -24.42 13.13 -58.59
C GLY A 603 -25.67 12.33 -58.30
N THR A 604 -26.68 13.02 -57.78
CA THR A 604 -28.02 12.60 -57.33
C THR A 604 -29.01 12.21 -58.44
N SER A 605 -29.76 11.11 -58.22
CA SER A 605 -31.20 10.85 -58.55
C SER A 605 -31.69 10.82 -60.04
N PRO A 606 -32.93 10.39 -60.37
CA PRO A 606 -33.52 9.03 -60.32
C PRO A 606 -34.14 8.55 -61.67
N HIS A 607 -34.63 7.31 -61.67
CA HIS A 607 -35.67 6.71 -62.56
C HIS A 607 -35.47 6.68 -64.09
N ASN A 608 -35.34 5.47 -64.64
CA ASN A 608 -36.15 4.98 -65.79
C ASN A 608 -35.98 3.46 -65.98
N ASP A 609 -36.95 2.72 -65.44
CA ASP A 609 -37.80 1.68 -66.01
C ASP A 609 -37.43 0.93 -67.33
N TRP A 610 -37.81 -0.37 -67.34
CA TRP A 610 -37.89 -1.37 -68.44
C TRP A 610 -36.57 -1.96 -68.99
N THR A 611 -36.28 -3.27 -68.95
CA THR A 611 -37.02 -4.39 -69.56
C THR A 611 -36.33 -5.75 -69.25
N ARG A 612 -37.15 -6.82 -69.12
CA ARG A 612 -36.90 -8.26 -69.41
C ARG A 612 -35.68 -8.92 -68.75
N GLN A 613 -35.78 -10.06 -68.06
CA GLN A 613 -36.64 -11.24 -68.23
C GLN A 613 -36.64 -12.05 -66.93
#